data_AF-A0A251SDA8-F1
#
_entry.id   AF-A0A251SDA8-F1
#
_cell.length_a   1.000
_cell.length_b   1.000
_cell.length_c   1.000
_cell.angle_alpha   90.00
_cell.angle_beta   90.00
_cell.angle_gamma   90.00
#
_symmetry.space_group_name_H-M   'P 1'
#
loop_
_entity.id
_entity.type
_entity.pdbx_description
1 polymer ?
#
loop_
_entity_poly.entity_id
_entity_poly.type
_entity_poly.pdbx_seq_one_letter_code
_entity_poly.pdbx_strand_id
1 'polypeptide(L)'
;MNVQSCSTNTLNGLYDLSGVEVGQHFYWKIGGFQVHGQVLITSWVVIAILLGSAALAVRNPQTIPTGGQNFFEYVLEFIRDVSKTQIGEEYGPWVPFIGTMFLFILFLIGQAPFYLGKSYNYLMGS
;
A
#
# COMPACT_ATOMS: atom_id res chain seq x y z
N MET A 1 49.24 -0.68 24.03
CA MET A 1 48.71 -0.59 22.65
C MET A 1 47.55 -1.58 22.52
N ASN A 2 46.30 -1.19 22.85
CA ASN A 2 45.11 -2.00 22.48
C ASN A 2 43.79 -1.22 22.46
N VAL A 3 43.81 0.10 22.64
CA VAL A 3 42.58 0.92 22.72
C VAL A 3 42.02 1.27 21.34
N GLN A 4 42.88 1.40 20.32
CA GLN A 4 42.47 1.69 18.94
C GLN A 4 41.79 0.51 18.23
N SER A 5 42.07 -0.74 18.63
CA SER A 5 41.46 -1.92 18.00
C SER A 5 39.99 -2.11 18.43
N CYS A 6 39.65 -1.82 19.69
CA CYS A 6 38.26 -1.85 20.15
C CYS A 6 37.41 -0.81 19.43
N SER A 7 37.90 0.43 19.29
CA SER A 7 37.16 1.51 18.61
C SER A 7 36.93 1.26 17.12
N THR A 8 37.87 0.61 16.42
CA THR A 8 37.74 0.31 14.99
C THR A 8 36.75 -0.83 14.73
N ASN A 9 36.73 -1.87 15.57
CA ASN A 9 35.75 -2.94 15.48
C ASN A 9 34.32 -2.46 15.78
N THR A 10 34.16 -1.58 16.77
CA THR A 10 32.85 -0.98 17.09
C THR A 10 32.37 -0.03 15.98
N LEU A 11 33.26 0.80 15.42
CA LEU A 11 32.92 1.66 14.28
C LEU A 11 32.52 0.83 13.06
N ASN A 12 33.27 -0.22 12.72
CA ASN A 12 32.91 -1.12 11.61
C ASN A 12 31.54 -1.80 11.82
N GLY A 13 31.22 -2.22 13.04
CA GLY A 13 29.91 -2.77 13.37
C GLY A 13 28.78 -1.73 13.27
N LEU A 14 29.04 -0.47 13.61
CA LEU A 14 28.08 0.64 13.46
C LEU A 14 27.91 1.06 11.99
N TYR A 15 28.95 0.95 11.16
CA TYR A 15 28.86 1.14 9.71
C TYR A 15 28.06 0.03 9.03
N ASP A 16 28.22 -1.24 9.43
CA ASP A 16 27.39 -2.35 8.95
C ASP A 16 25.92 -2.22 9.40
N LEU A 17 25.67 -1.68 10.60
CA LEU A 17 24.32 -1.41 11.10
C LEU A 17 23.65 -0.24 10.37
N SER A 18 24.38 0.85 10.09
CA SER A 18 23.85 1.99 9.32
C SER A 18 23.69 1.68 7.82
N GLY A 19 24.50 0.77 7.27
CA GLY A 19 24.34 0.26 5.90
C GLY A 19 23.10 -0.63 5.69
N VAL A 20 22.58 -1.25 6.77
CA VAL A 20 21.38 -2.11 6.73
C VAL A 20 20.08 -1.30 6.65
N GLU A 21 20.07 -0.03 7.08
CA GLU A 21 18.90 0.83 6.94
C GLU A 21 18.74 1.31 5.48
N VAL A 22 19.79 1.83 4.84
CA VAL A 22 19.72 2.67 3.62
C VAL A 22 19.25 1.92 2.34
N GLY A 23 19.15 0.59 2.35
CA GLY A 23 18.83 -0.22 1.16
C GLY A 23 17.42 -0.83 1.10
N GLN A 24 16.52 -0.53 2.03
CA GLN A 24 15.22 -1.24 2.15
C GLN A 24 14.18 -0.76 1.12
N HIS A 25 14.43 -0.96 -0.17
CA HIS A 25 13.38 -1.47 -1.05
C HIS A 25 13.31 -2.96 -0.72
N PHE A 26 12.19 -3.48 -0.23
CA PHE A 26 12.04 -4.90 0.10
C PHE A 26 12.31 -5.74 -1.16
N TYR A 27 13.55 -6.15 -1.39
CA TYR A 27 13.93 -7.01 -2.48
C TYR A 27 14.00 -8.43 -1.98
N TRP A 28 13.08 -9.27 -2.43
CA TRP A 28 13.14 -10.69 -2.20
C TRP A 28 13.87 -11.34 -3.36
N LYS A 29 14.98 -12.03 -3.08
CA LYS A 29 15.68 -12.82 -4.09
C LYS A 29 15.03 -14.20 -4.16
N ILE A 30 14.28 -14.45 -5.23
CA ILE A 30 13.64 -15.74 -5.48
C ILE A 30 14.28 -16.33 -6.74
N GLY A 31 14.96 -17.47 -6.61
CA GLY A 31 15.54 -18.20 -7.75
C GLY A 31 16.52 -17.40 -8.61
N GLY A 32 17.21 -16.40 -8.04
CA GLY A 32 18.13 -15.52 -8.75
C GLY A 32 17.53 -14.19 -9.24
N PHE A 33 16.21 -14.00 -9.16
CA PHE A 33 15.54 -12.75 -9.53
C PHE A 33 15.25 -11.88 -8.31
N GLN A 34 15.49 -10.57 -8.43
CA GLN A 34 15.15 -9.58 -7.41
C GLN A 34 13.70 -9.10 -7.60
N VAL A 35 12.84 -9.41 -6.64
CA VAL A 35 11.42 -9.04 -6.68
C VAL A 35 11.13 -7.96 -5.64
N HIS A 36 10.37 -6.94 -6.04
CA HIS A 36 9.94 -5.86 -5.16
C HIS A 36 8.79 -6.34 -4.25
N GLY A 37 9.12 -6.89 -3.08
CA GLY A 37 8.18 -7.38 -2.07
C GLY A 37 7.18 -6.33 -1.59
N GLN A 38 7.57 -5.05 -1.57
CA GLN A 38 6.66 -3.94 -1.23
C GLN A 38 5.45 -3.84 -2.18
N VAL A 39 5.69 -3.99 -3.49
CA VAL A 39 4.63 -3.96 -4.51
C VAL A 39 3.74 -5.20 -4.38
N LEU A 40 4.33 -6.36 -4.06
CA LEU A 40 3.58 -7.59 -3.81
C LEU A 40 2.66 -7.46 -2.59
N ILE A 41 3.18 -7.00 -1.44
CA ILE A 41 2.37 -6.80 -0.23
C ILE A 41 1.23 -5.81 -0.49
N THR A 42 1.54 -4.70 -1.17
CA THR A 42 0.56 -3.69 -1.59
C THR A 42 -0.56 -4.33 -2.43
N SER A 43 -0.20 -5.14 -3.43
CA SER A 43 -1.18 -5.81 -4.28
C SER A 43 -2.08 -6.79 -3.51
N TRP A 44 -1.52 -7.56 -2.58
CA TRP A 44 -2.27 -8.51 -1.75
C TRP A 44 -3.28 -7.80 -0.84
N VAL A 45 -2.89 -6.66 -0.25
CA VAL A 45 -3.80 -5.83 0.57
C VAL A 45 -4.96 -5.31 -0.27
N VAL A 46 -4.68 -4.76 -1.46
CA VAL A 46 -5.73 -4.24 -2.36
C VAL A 46 -6.69 -5.37 -2.78
N ILE A 47 -6.16 -6.56 -3.12
CA ILE A 47 -6.96 -7.74 -3.46
C ILE A 47 -7.85 -8.17 -2.28
N ALA A 48 -7.32 -8.20 -1.06
CA ALA A 48 -8.09 -8.57 0.13
C ALA A 48 -9.23 -7.58 0.41
N ILE A 49 -8.99 -6.27 0.25
CA ILE A 49 -10.01 -5.24 0.42
C ILE A 49 -11.10 -5.36 -0.66
N LEU A 50 -10.72 -5.62 -1.91
CA LEU A 50 -11.66 -5.81 -3.02
C LEU A 50 -12.54 -7.04 -2.83
N LEU A 51 -11.94 -8.18 -2.46
CA LEU A 51 -12.69 -9.41 -2.19
C LEU A 51 -13.58 -9.22 -0.95
N GLY A 52 -13.07 -8.55 0.08
CA GLY A 52 -13.83 -8.21 1.29
C GLY A 52 -15.05 -7.34 0.97
N SER A 53 -14.88 -6.27 0.20
CA SER A 53 -15.98 -5.37 -0.15
C SER A 53 -17.00 -6.04 -1.07
N ALA A 54 -16.55 -6.81 -2.06
CA ALA A 54 -17.44 -7.59 -2.92
C ALA A 54 -18.24 -8.63 -2.13
N ALA A 55 -17.59 -9.37 -1.22
CA ALA A 55 -18.27 -10.34 -0.37
C ALA A 55 -19.27 -9.68 0.58
N LEU A 56 -18.95 -8.50 1.13
CA LEU A 56 -19.87 -7.73 1.98
C LEU A 56 -21.07 -7.19 1.19
N ALA A 57 -20.85 -6.72 -0.04
CA ALA A 57 -21.91 -6.20 -0.91
C ALA A 57 -22.94 -7.28 -1.32
N VAL A 58 -22.48 -8.53 -1.54
CA VAL A 58 -23.34 -9.64 -1.99
C VAL A 58 -24.01 -10.39 -0.82
N ARG A 59 -23.45 -10.34 0.39
CA ARG A 59 -23.85 -11.23 1.49
C ARG A 59 -25.22 -10.94 2.12
N ASN A 60 -25.65 -9.69 2.24
CA ASN A 60 -26.98 -9.33 2.78
C ASN A 60 -27.25 -7.82 2.62
N PRO A 61 -27.71 -7.34 1.45
CA PRO A 61 -28.14 -5.96 1.30
C PRO A 61 -29.38 -5.73 2.17
N GLN A 62 -29.23 -4.99 3.27
CA GLN A 62 -30.34 -4.49 4.08
C GLN A 62 -30.82 -3.18 3.46
N THR A 63 -32.13 -2.98 3.33
CA THR A 63 -32.71 -1.75 2.75
C THR A 63 -32.43 -0.50 3.58
N ILE A 64 -32.08 -0.68 4.86
CA ILE A 64 -31.61 0.37 5.76
C ILE A 64 -30.20 -0.06 6.22
N PRO A 65 -29.13 0.57 5.72
CA PRO A 65 -27.76 0.18 6.06
C PRO A 65 -27.50 0.43 7.55
N THR A 66 -26.85 -0.53 8.22
CA THR A 66 -26.44 -0.39 9.62
C THR A 66 -24.91 -0.47 9.76
N GLY A 67 -24.32 0.44 10.54
CA GLY A 67 -22.89 0.43 10.88
C GLY A 67 -21.96 0.54 9.65
N GLY A 68 -21.07 -0.45 9.47
CA GLY A 68 -20.03 -0.45 8.44
C GLY A 68 -20.54 -0.54 6.99
N GLN A 69 -21.77 -1.03 6.76
CA GLN A 69 -22.39 -0.99 5.43
C GLN A 69 -22.52 0.44 4.89
N ASN A 70 -22.76 1.43 5.76
CA ASN A 70 -22.93 2.82 5.35
C ASN A 70 -21.68 3.38 4.65
N PHE A 71 -20.49 3.05 5.15
CA PHE A 71 -19.23 3.48 4.54
C PHE A 71 -19.01 2.80 3.17
N PHE A 72 -19.27 1.49 3.07
CA PHE A 72 -19.10 0.77 1.81
C PHE A 72 -20.13 1.19 0.74
N GLU A 73 -21.37 1.45 1.14
CA GLU A 73 -22.40 2.01 0.24
C GLU A 73 -22.02 3.39 -0.25
N TYR A 74 -21.58 4.29 0.65
CA TYR A 74 -21.12 5.62 0.27
C TYR A 74 -19.98 5.56 -0.77
N VAL A 75 -18.99 4.69 -0.56
CA VAL A 75 -17.88 4.50 -1.51
C VAL A 75 -18.38 3.91 -2.84
N LEU A 76 -19.29 2.94 -2.81
CA LEU A 76 -19.85 2.33 -4.02
C LEU A 76 -20.70 3.32 -4.83
N GLU A 77 -21.49 4.16 -4.15
CA GLU A 77 -22.29 5.22 -4.75
C GLU A 77 -21.41 6.28 -5.38
N PHE A 78 -20.34 6.71 -4.69
CA PHE A 78 -19.32 7.59 -5.25
C PHE A 78 -18.69 7.01 -6.54
N ILE A 79 -18.31 5.73 -6.53
CA ILE A 79 -17.74 5.06 -7.71
C ILE A 79 -18.78 5.01 -8.85
N ARG A 80 -20.06 4.72 -8.53
CA ARG A 80 -21.14 4.72 -9.52
C ARG A 80 -21.36 6.10 -10.13
N ASP A 81 -21.37 7.16 -9.33
CA ASP A 81 -21.57 8.52 -9.81
C ASP A 81 -20.42 8.98 -10.71
N VAL A 82 -19.17 8.68 -10.33
CA VAL A 82 -18.01 8.93 -11.18
C VAL A 82 -18.14 8.14 -12.48
N SER A 83 -18.47 6.86 -12.42
CA SER A 83 -18.62 6.01 -13.60
C SER A 83 -19.73 6.52 -14.52
N LYS A 84 -20.89 6.88 -13.96
CA LYS A 84 -22.03 7.42 -14.69
C LYS A 84 -21.72 8.76 -15.35
N THR A 85 -21.00 9.64 -14.66
CA THR A 85 -20.62 10.96 -15.18
C THR A 85 -19.62 10.84 -16.33
N GLN A 86 -18.67 9.90 -16.24
CA GLN A 86 -17.60 9.76 -17.24
C GLN A 86 -17.99 8.87 -18.43
N ILE A 87 -18.77 7.82 -18.20
CA ILE A 87 -19.11 6.81 -19.23
C ILE A 87 -20.51 7.06 -19.80
N GLY A 88 -21.43 7.61 -19.01
CA GLY A 88 -22.84 7.77 -19.39
C GLY A 88 -23.70 6.57 -19.01
N GLU A 89 -24.79 6.36 -19.74
CA GLU A 89 -25.84 5.36 -19.44
C GLU A 89 -25.31 3.91 -19.34
N GLU A 90 -24.25 3.57 -20.07
CA GLU A 90 -23.66 2.21 -20.10
C GLU A 90 -22.60 1.96 -19.01
N TYR A 91 -22.60 2.75 -17.93
CA TYR A 91 -21.58 2.66 -16.86
C TYR A 91 -21.62 1.36 -16.04
N GLY A 92 -22.76 0.66 -15.99
CA GLY A 92 -23.00 -0.48 -15.08
C GLY A 92 -21.89 -1.55 -15.08
N PRO A 93 -21.47 -2.08 -16.25
CA PRO A 93 -20.38 -3.06 -16.34
C PRO A 93 -19.00 -2.53 -15.91
N TRP A 94 -18.79 -1.22 -15.97
CA TRP A 94 -17.50 -0.58 -15.69
C TRP A 94 -17.29 -0.20 -14.23
N VAL A 95 -18.37 -0.11 -13.44
CA VAL A 95 -18.33 0.16 -11.99
C VAL A 95 -17.29 -0.69 -11.25
N PRO A 96 -17.23 -2.04 -11.40
CA PRO A 96 -16.22 -2.84 -10.72
C PRO A 96 -14.79 -2.50 -11.16
N PHE A 97 -14.58 -2.21 -12.45
CA PHE A 97 -13.26 -1.82 -12.97
C PHE A 97 -12.81 -0.48 -12.39
N ILE A 98 -13.65 0.56 -12.47
CA ILE A 98 -13.37 1.90 -11.91
C ILE A 98 -13.10 1.80 -10.40
N GLY A 99 -13.89 1.01 -9.67
CA GLY A 99 -13.70 0.80 -8.23
C GLY A 99 -12.35 0.16 -7.89
N THR A 100 -11.90 -0.83 -8.67
CA THR A 100 -10.58 -1.45 -8.46
C THR A 100 -9.43 -0.48 -8.70
N MET A 101 -9.52 0.32 -9.77
CA MET A 101 -8.51 1.34 -10.07
C MET A 101 -8.47 2.43 -9.00
N PHE A 102 -9.64 2.89 -8.54
CA PHE A 102 -9.74 3.89 -7.49
C PHE A 102 -9.02 3.45 -6.21
N LEU A 103 -9.31 2.24 -5.72
CA LEU A 103 -8.67 1.71 -4.52
C LEU A 103 -7.16 1.50 -4.70
N PHE A 104 -6.74 1.05 -5.88
CA PHE A 104 -5.32 0.88 -6.19
C PHE A 104 -4.55 2.21 -6.18
N ILE A 105 -5.10 3.23 -6.82
CA ILE A 105 -4.49 4.57 -6.90
C ILE A 105 -4.50 5.25 -5.53
N LEU A 106 -5.62 5.16 -4.79
CA LEU A 106 -5.72 5.71 -3.44
C LEU A 106 -4.66 5.09 -2.52
N PHE A 107 -4.47 3.77 -2.59
CA PHE A 107 -3.44 3.11 -1.82
C PHE A 107 -2.04 3.55 -2.25
N LEU A 108 -1.77 3.66 -3.55
CA LEU A 108 -0.47 4.08 -4.07
C LEU A 108 -0.09 5.51 -3.64
N ILE A 109 -1.03 6.46 -3.77
CA ILE A 109 -0.81 7.85 -3.35
C ILE A 109 -0.73 7.95 -1.81
N GLY A 110 -1.53 7.16 -1.09
CA GLY A 110 -1.52 7.13 0.37
C GLY A 110 -0.19 6.67 0.99
N GLN A 111 0.66 5.98 0.22
CA GLN A 111 2.01 5.60 0.65
C GLN A 111 3.04 6.74 0.49
N ALA A 112 2.72 7.81 -0.25
CA ALA A 112 3.66 8.92 -0.48
C ALA A 112 4.20 9.58 0.80
N PRO A 113 3.38 9.86 1.84
CA PRO A 113 3.88 10.41 3.11
C PRO A 113 4.83 9.46 3.84
N PHE A 114 4.61 8.14 3.72
CA PHE A 114 5.49 7.13 4.29
C PHE A 114 6.87 7.14 3.63
N TYR A 115 6.92 7.26 2.29
CA TYR A 115 8.19 7.39 1.57
C TYR A 115 8.91 8.72 1.89
N LEU A 116 8.17 9.83 1.99
CA LEU A 116 8.74 11.13 2.36
C LEU A 116 9.27 11.12 3.80
N GLY A 117 8.55 10.52 4.75
CA GLY A 117 9.00 10.37 6.13
C GLY A 117 10.26 9.51 6.26
N LYS A 118 10.34 8.42 5.48
CA LYS A 118 11.56 7.61 5.39
C LYS A 118 12.73 8.43 4.84
N SER A 119 12.52 9.18 3.75
CA SER A 119 13.55 10.05 3.15
C SER A 119 14.02 11.15 4.08
N TYR A 120 13.13 11.78 4.85
CA TYR A 120 13.48 12.83 5.81
C TYR A 120 14.35 12.31 6.96
N ASN A 121 14.03 11.12 7.49
CA ASN A 121 14.85 10.47 8.52
C ASN A 121 16.26 10.10 8.02
N TYR A 122 16.43 9.75 6.74
CA TYR A 122 17.76 9.54 6.15
C TYR A 122 18.61 10.81 6.07
N LEU A 123 18.00 11.94 5.73
CA LEU A 123 18.71 13.22 5.58
C LEU A 123 19.07 13.88 6.92
N MET A 124 18.40 13.47 8.01
CA MET A 124 18.56 14.05 9.34
C MET A 124 19.31 13.11 10.31
N GLY A 125 19.55 11.85 9.90
CA GLY A 125 20.32 10.84 10.62
C GLY A 125 21.80 10.70 10.19
N SER A 126 22.31 11.60 9.34
CA SER A 126 23.73 11.65 8.89
C SER A 126 24.50 12.78 9.55
#